data_AF-A0A096BDZ4-F1
#
_entry.id   AF-A0A096BDZ4-F1
#
_cell.length_a   1.000
_cell.length_b   1.000
_cell.length_c   1.000
_cell.angle_alpha   90.00
_cell.angle_beta   90.00
_cell.angle_gamma   90.00
#
_symmetry.space_group_name_H-M   'P 1'
#
loop_
_entity.id
_entity.type
_entity.pdbx_description
1 polymer ?
#
loop_
_entity_poly.entity_id
_entity_poly.type
_entity_poly.pdbx_seq_one_letter_code
_entity_poly.pdbx_strand_id
1 'polypeptide(L)' 'MLPCQSQCPSYHSGCHKSCACWKAFQERQRLQRQAKKKYLKFYGALCAQSLRQLTAGQSRRPAW' A
#
# COMPACT_ATOMS: atom_id res chain seq x y z
N MET A 1 -2.37 17.32 -6.06
CA MET A 1 -3.22 18.21 -5.25
C MET A 1 -2.80 18.12 -3.79
N LEU A 2 -2.56 19.24 -3.10
CA LEU A 2 -2.24 19.26 -1.66
C LEU A 2 -3.57 19.31 -0.88
N PRO A 3 -3.95 18.26 -0.13
CA PRO A 3 -5.16 18.25 0.70
C PRO A 3 -5.26 19.42 1.67
N CYS A 4 -4.13 20.00 2.06
CA CYS A 4 -4.07 21.25 2.84
C CYS A 4 -4.87 22.41 2.21
N GLN A 5 -5.00 22.47 0.88
CA GLN A 5 -5.76 23.53 0.19
C GLN A 5 -7.27 23.39 0.35
N SER A 6 -7.77 22.17 0.54
CA SER A 6 -9.22 21.89 0.62
C SER A 6 -9.69 21.47 2.01
N GLN A 7 -8.79 21.01 2.88
CA GLN A 7 -9.12 20.39 4.16
C GLN A 7 -8.59 21.17 5.38
N CYS A 8 -7.82 22.24 5.18
CA CYS A 8 -7.30 23.06 6.28
C CYS A 8 -8.17 24.32 6.46
N PRO A 9 -8.82 24.51 7.64
CA PRO A 9 -9.61 25.71 7.91
C PRO A 9 -8.77 27.01 7.91
N SER A 10 -7.49 26.91 8.26
CA SER A 10 -6.54 28.03 8.34
C SER A 10 -5.55 28.03 7.18
N TYR A 11 -6.01 27.64 5.99
CA TYR A 11 -5.15 27.54 4.82
C TYR A 11 -4.56 28.90 4.43
N HIS A 12 -3.26 28.90 4.17
CA HIS A 12 -2.53 30.00 3.52
C HIS A 12 -1.50 29.41 2.56
N SER A 13 -0.97 30.23 1.64
CA SER A 13 0.12 29.81 0.75
C SER A 13 1.30 29.28 1.58
N GLY A 14 1.74 28.05 1.29
CA GLY A 14 2.82 27.40 2.05
C GLY A 14 2.42 26.72 3.38
N CYS A 15 1.14 26.76 3.77
CA CYS A 15 0.64 26.18 5.03
C CYS A 15 1.04 24.71 5.23
N HIS A 16 1.11 23.89 4.17
CA HIS A 16 1.51 22.48 4.23
C HIS A 16 2.90 22.23 4.86
N LYS A 17 3.78 23.23 4.98
CA LYS A 17 5.10 23.06 5.61
C LYS A 17 5.02 22.98 7.14
N SER A 18 4.07 23.72 7.75
CA SER A 18 3.92 23.81 9.21
C SER A 18 2.55 23.33 9.73
N CYS A 19 1.59 23.04 8.84
CA CYS A 19 0.22 22.68 9.19
C CYS A 19 0.14 21.37 10.01
N ALA A 20 -0.43 21.46 11.21
CA ALA A 20 -0.70 20.31 12.06
C ALA A 20 -1.70 19.33 11.43
N CYS A 21 -2.77 19.84 10.79
CA CYS A 21 -3.75 19.01 10.09
C CYS A 21 -3.10 18.22 8.95
N TRP A 22 -2.14 18.81 8.25
CA TRP A 22 -1.41 18.15 7.17
C TRP A 22 -0.51 17.02 7.71
N LYS A 23 0.24 17.27 8.78
CA LYS A 23 1.04 16.22 9.44
C LYS A 23 0.16 15.06 9.92
N ALA A 24 -0.97 15.36 10.57
CA ALA A 24 -1.91 14.33 11.01
C ALA A 24 -2.50 13.53 9.85
N PHE A 25 -2.82 14.19 8.73
CA PHE A 25 -3.29 13.53 7.52
C PHE A 25 -2.22 12.62 6.91
N GLN A 26 -0.97 13.09 6.82
CA GLN A 26 0.15 12.29 6.34
C GLN A 26 0.37 11.05 7.21
N GLU A 27 0.24 11.19 8.53
CA GLU A 27 0.38 10.07 9.46
C GLU A 27 -0.73 9.02 9.25
N ARG A 28 -1.99 9.45 9.12
CA ARG A 28 -3.09 8.53 8.77
C ARG A 28 -2.84 7.82 7.45
N GLN A 29 -2.36 8.53 6.43
CA GLN A 29 -2.01 7.91 5.15
C GLN A 29 -0.85 6.92 5.29
N ARG A 30 0.16 7.22 6.11
CA ARG A 30 1.29 6.34 6.38
C ARG A 30 0.82 5.02 6.97
N LEU A 31 -0.02 5.07 8.01
CA LEU A 31 -0.60 3.89 8.65
C LEU A 31 -1.42 3.05 7.65
N GLN A 32 -2.28 3.69 6.85
CA GLN A 32 -3.07 3.00 5.82
C GLN A 32 -2.18 2.32 4.77
N ARG A 33 -1.13 3.00 4.29
CA ARG A 33 -0.18 2.42 3.32
C ARG A 33 0.59 1.25 3.93
N GLN A 34 1.00 1.36 5.19
CA GLN A 34 1.70 0.28 5.89
C GLN A 34 0.80 -0.96 6.02
N ALA A 35 -0.47 -0.78 6.41
CA ALA A 35 -1.44 -1.87 6.48
C ALA A 35 -1.66 -2.54 5.11
N LYS A 36 -1.89 -1.74 4.06
CA LYS A 36 -2.04 -2.24 2.68
C LYS A 36 -0.79 -3.00 2.20
N LYS A 37 0.41 -2.46 2.48
CA LYS A 37 1.68 -3.11 2.12
C LYS A 37 1.84 -4.45 2.83
N LYS A 38 1.48 -4.53 4.12
CA LYS A 38 1.53 -5.79 4.88
C LYS A 38 0.58 -6.83 4.29
N TYR A 39 -0.65 -6.43 3.98
CA TYR A 39 -1.65 -7.28 3.33
C TYR A 39 -1.13 -7.83 1.99
N LEU A 40 -0.70 -6.94 1.09
CA LEU A 40 -0.21 -7.32 -0.24
C LEU A 40 1.03 -8.22 -0.16
N LYS A 41 1.94 -7.96 0.79
CA LYS A 41 3.13 -8.81 0.99
C LYS A 41 2.74 -10.23 1.39
N PHE A 42 1.80 -10.38 2.33
CA PHE A 42 1.36 -11.70 2.80
C PHE A 42 0.68 -12.49 1.68
N TYR A 43 -0.36 -11.92 1.07
CA TYR A 43 -1.10 -12.63 0.02
C TYR A 43 -0.28 -12.82 -1.26
N GLY A 44 0.59 -11.86 -1.60
CA GLY A 44 1.54 -12.03 -2.71
C GLY A 44 2.46 -13.23 -2.50
N ALA A 45 3.00 -13.41 -1.29
CA ALA A 45 3.83 -14.56 -0.96
C ALA A 45 3.05 -15.89 -1.00
N LEU A 46 1.82 -15.90 -0.46
CA LEU A 46 0.95 -17.06 -0.47
C LEU A 46 0.61 -17.49 -1.91
N CYS A 47 0.15 -16.57 -2.75
CA CYS A 47 -0.16 -16.85 -4.16
C CYS A 47 1.08 -17.36 -4.91
N ALA A 48 2.25 -16.75 -4.69
CA ALA A 48 3.49 -17.20 -5.29
C ALA A 48 3.88 -18.62 -4.83
N GLN A 49 3.64 -18.97 -3.57
CA GLN A 49 3.86 -20.32 -3.06
C GLN A 49 2.90 -21.33 -3.69
N SER A 50 1.59 -21.04 -3.73
CA SER A 50 0.60 -21.91 -4.38
C SER A 50 0.93 -22.12 -5.85
N LEU A 51 1.34 -21.06 -6.56
CA LEU A 51 1.76 -21.17 -7.96
C LEU A 51 2.98 -22.08 -8.12
N ARG A 52 3.99 -21.95 -7.25
CA ARG A 52 5.16 -22.85 -7.26
C ARG A 52 4.76 -24.31 -7.02
N GLN A 53 3.83 -24.58 -6.10
CA GLN A 53 3.36 -25.93 -5.83
C GLN A 53 2.62 -26.53 -7.04
N LEU A 54 1.70 -25.77 -7.63
CA LEU A 54 0.93 -26.21 -8.80
C LEU A 54 1.81 -26.43 -10.03
N THR A 55 2.81 -25.58 -10.25
CA THR A 55 3.75 -25.69 -11.38
C THR A 55 4.76 -26.83 -11.16
N ALA A 56 5.28 -26.99 -9.95
CA ALA A 56 6.13 -28.14 -9.60
C ALA A 56 5.36 -29.45 -9.77
N GLY A 57 4.10 -29.53 -9.35
CA GLY A 57 3.25 -30.70 -9.55
C GLY A 57 2.89 -30.99 -11.00
N GLN A 58 2.91 -29.98 -11.89
CA GLN A 58 2.68 -30.15 -13.33
C GLN A 58 3.90 -30.70 -14.09
N SER A 59 5.09 -30.71 -13.47
CA SER A 59 6.35 -31.05 -14.15
C SER A 59 6.59 -32.55 -14.43
N ARG A 60 5.56 -33.41 -14.43
CA ARG A 60 5.66 -34.81 -14.91
C ARG A 60 4.33 -35.33 -15.45
N ARG A 61 3.86 -34.82 -16.59
CA ARG A 61 3.13 -35.69 -17.52
C ARG A 61 4.14 -36.18 -18.57
N PRO A 62 4.52 -37.46 -18.57
CA PRO A 62 5.27 -38.00 -19.68
C PRO A 62 4.44 -37.77 -20.94
N ALA A 63 5.03 -37.10 -21.93
CA ALA A 63 4.50 -37.09 -23.27
C ALA A 63 4.79 -38.49 -23.86
N TRP A 64 3.88 -39.43 -23.59
CA TRP A 64 3.72 -40.63 -24.41
C TRP A 64 2.45 -40.44 -25.22
#